data_AF-A0A945MQ10-F1
#
_entry.id   AF-A0A945MQ10-F1
#
_cell.length_a   1.000
_cell.length_b   1.000
_cell.length_c   1.000
_cell.angle_alpha   90.00
_cell.angle_beta   90.00
_cell.angle_gamma   90.00
#
_symmetry.space_group_name_H-M   'P 1'
#
loop_
_entity.id
_entity.type
_entity.pdbx_description
1 polymer ?
#
loop_
_entity_poly.entity_id
_entity_poly.type
_entity_poly.pdbx_seq_one_letter_code
_entity_poly.pdbx_strand_id
1 'polypeptide(L)'
;MKSIDEAKLKVGSAMEGGFKRIGALFLKVIALPMVSVGLGAMLYGLFQILNNGDPDHQFAPFAIGVTQTIFGSLLWILAKKLDTAAHLVRYRRQQNRVVRLAQQRGGRLTVTEAAADTGLTVEEVGDILKRMADGGYVEIEITDSGMIVYRFPEVLFAHEKQWSRGVETA
;
A
#
# COMPACT_ATOMS: atom_id res chain seq x y z
N MET A 1 14.33 -11.78 29.20
CA MET A 1 14.92 -11.62 27.85
C MET A 1 13.90 -11.32 26.73
N LYS A 2 12.66 -11.85 26.78
CA LYS A 2 11.63 -11.69 25.72
C LYS A 2 11.26 -10.24 25.33
N SER A 3 11.32 -9.30 26.28
CA SER A 3 10.91 -7.90 26.06
C SER A 3 11.82 -7.11 25.10
N ILE A 4 13.11 -7.46 25.01
CA ILE A 4 14.07 -6.72 24.18
C ILE A 4 13.91 -7.06 22.69
N ASP A 5 13.59 -8.32 22.37
CA ASP A 5 13.36 -8.75 20.97
C ASP A 5 12.04 -8.22 20.41
N GLU A 6 10.98 -8.16 21.23
CA GLU A 6 9.71 -7.55 20.82
C GLU A 6 9.85 -6.05 20.57
N ALA A 7 10.63 -5.34 21.40
CA ALA A 7 10.95 -3.94 21.19
C ALA A 7 11.73 -3.73 19.88
N LYS A 8 12.75 -4.57 19.59
CA LYS A 8 13.52 -4.49 18.35
C LYS A 8 12.69 -4.79 17.09
N LEU A 9 11.78 -5.76 17.16
CA LEU A 9 10.87 -6.09 16.05
C LEU A 9 9.86 -4.96 15.77
N LYS A 10 9.32 -4.34 16.83
CA LYS A 10 8.40 -3.21 16.71
C LYS A 10 9.10 -1.97 16.14
N VAL A 11 10.33 -1.69 16.59
CA VAL A 11 11.16 -0.58 16.09
C VAL A 11 11.58 -0.80 14.63
N GLY A 12 11.98 -2.01 14.25
CA GLY A 12 12.38 -2.34 12.88
C GLY A 12 11.24 -2.18 11.87
N SER A 13 10.04 -2.65 12.20
CA SER A 13 8.87 -2.52 11.32
C SER A 13 8.31 -1.09 11.23
N ALA A 14 8.40 -0.32 12.33
CA ALA A 14 8.04 1.11 12.34
C ALA A 14 9.02 1.97 11.52
N MET A 15 10.34 1.70 11.63
CA MET A 15 11.35 2.41 10.84
C MET A 15 11.24 2.10 9.34
N GLU A 16 10.97 0.85 8.94
CA GLU A 16 10.85 0.49 7.53
C GLU A 16 9.61 1.13 6.86
N GLY A 17 8.53 1.28 7.63
CA GLY A 17 7.33 2.00 7.20
C GLY A 17 7.54 3.51 7.08
N GLY A 18 8.22 4.10 8.06
CA GLY A 18 8.58 5.51 8.10
C GLY A 18 9.51 5.92 6.95
N PHE A 19 10.58 5.16 6.70
CA PHE A 19 11.55 5.46 5.64
C PHE A 19 10.92 5.47 4.24
N LYS A 20 9.98 4.56 3.97
CA LYS A 20 9.26 4.51 2.69
C LYS A 20 8.28 5.69 2.53
N ARG A 21 7.62 6.12 3.60
CA ARG A 21 6.76 7.31 3.61
C ARG A 21 7.57 8.60 3.46
N ILE A 22 8.71 8.68 4.15
CA ILE A 22 9.64 9.82 4.08
C ILE A 22 10.25 9.90 2.68
N GLY A 23 10.65 8.79 2.06
CA GLY A 23 11.18 8.78 0.69
C GLY A 23 10.16 9.24 -0.36
N ALA A 24 8.91 8.79 -0.27
CA ALA A 24 7.84 9.21 -1.17
C ALA A 24 7.48 10.70 -0.99
N LEU A 25 7.46 11.19 0.26
CA LEU A 25 7.27 12.61 0.57
C LEU A 25 8.44 13.45 0.06
N PHE A 26 9.68 13.01 0.27
CA PHE A 26 10.88 13.69 -0.19
C PHE A 26 10.90 13.84 -1.71
N LEU A 27 10.53 12.78 -2.43
CA LEU A 27 10.45 12.80 -3.90
C LEU A 27 9.38 13.79 -4.39
N LYS A 28 8.23 13.86 -3.71
CA LYS A 28 7.16 14.83 -4.02
C LYS A 28 7.57 16.27 -3.67
N VAL A 29 8.25 16.45 -2.55
CA VAL A 29 8.70 17.77 -2.05
C VAL A 29 9.80 18.36 -2.92
N ILE A 30 10.68 17.54 -3.51
CA ILE A 30 11.69 18.01 -4.47
C ILE A 30 11.08 18.22 -5.86
N ALA A 31 10.17 17.35 -6.30
CA ALA A 31 9.58 17.45 -7.64
C ALA A 31 8.76 18.73 -7.83
N LEU A 32 8.01 19.18 -6.82
CA LEU A 32 7.14 20.35 -6.91
C LEU A 32 7.89 21.66 -7.24
N PRO A 33 8.93 22.08 -6.51
CA PRO A 33 9.71 23.27 -6.86
C PRO A 33 10.48 23.10 -8.17
N MET A 34 10.89 21.87 -8.53
CA MET A 34 11.64 21.62 -9.76
C MET A 34 10.79 21.87 -11.02
N VAL A 35 9.50 21.51 -10.96
CA VAL A 35 8.53 21.83 -12.01
C VAL A 35 8.29 23.34 -12.08
N SER A 36 8.13 24.02 -10.94
CA SER A 36 7.95 25.48 -10.90
C SER A 36 9.15 26.25 -11.45
N VAL A 37 10.38 25.85 -11.09
CA VAL A 37 11.62 26.46 -11.59
C VAL A 37 11.82 26.18 -13.09
N GLY A 38 11.53 24.95 -13.54
CA GLY A 38 11.62 24.59 -14.97
C GLY A 38 10.64 25.38 -15.83
N LEU A 39 9.42 25.57 -15.35
CA LEU A 39 8.38 26.35 -16.04
C LEU A 39 8.74 27.85 -16.09
N GLY A 40 9.34 28.38 -15.03
CA GLY A 40 9.87 29.75 -15.00
C GLY A 40 11.01 29.97 -16.01
N ALA A 41 11.97 29.05 -16.08
CA ALA A 41 13.06 29.11 -17.04
C ALA A 41 12.56 28.98 -18.50
N MET A 42 11.56 28.13 -18.72
CA MET A 42 10.90 27.96 -20.03
C MET A 42 10.21 29.25 -20.49
N LEU A 43 9.43 29.89 -19.63
CA LEU A 43 8.74 31.15 -19.95
C LEU A 43 9.73 32.31 -20.17
N TYR A 44 10.80 32.37 -19.37
CA TYR A 44 11.85 33.37 -19.53
C TYR A 44 12.62 33.21 -20.85
N GLY A 45 12.96 31.97 -21.23
CA GLY A 45 13.59 31.68 -22.52
C GLY A 45 12.68 32.03 -23.71
N LEU A 46 11.39 31.70 -23.62
CA LEU A 46 10.40 32.04 -24.66
C LEU A 46 10.22 33.56 -24.82
N PHE A 47 10.23 34.31 -23.71
CA PHE A 47 10.14 35.78 -23.74
C PHE A 47 11.34 36.43 -24.44
N GLN A 48 12.55 35.90 -24.24
CA GLN A 48 13.75 36.38 -24.94
C GLN A 48 13.68 36.13 -26.45
N ILE A 49 13.22 34.95 -26.86
CA ILE A 49 13.07 34.60 -28.29
C ILE A 49 12.09 35.56 -28.97
N LEU A 50 10.97 35.89 -28.33
CA LEU A 50 9.97 36.81 -28.87
C LEU A 50 10.45 38.27 -28.96
N ASN A 51 11.36 38.71 -28.10
CA ASN A 51 11.69 40.13 -27.96
C ASN A 51 13.01 40.55 -28.64
N ASN A 52 14.00 39.66 -28.77
CA ASN A 52 15.37 40.06 -29.13
C ASN A 52 15.89 39.52 -30.48
N GLY A 53 15.27 38.52 -31.10
CA GLY A 53 15.55 38.12 -32.50
C GLY A 53 16.98 37.66 -32.88
N ASP A 54 17.93 37.57 -31.94
CA ASP A 54 19.33 37.18 -32.18
C ASP A 54 19.58 35.63 -32.08
N PRO A 55 19.89 34.91 -33.17
CA PRO A 55 19.80 33.44 -33.23
C PRO A 55 20.88 32.64 -32.47
N ASP A 56 22.01 33.25 -32.11
CA ASP A 56 23.22 32.47 -31.76
C ASP A 56 23.28 31.98 -30.29
N HIS A 57 22.40 32.46 -29.41
CA HIS A 57 22.36 32.06 -27.99
C HIS A 57 20.96 31.65 -27.47
N GLN A 58 19.95 31.55 -28.33
CA GLN A 58 18.53 31.52 -27.91
C GLN A 58 17.98 30.16 -27.41
N PHE A 59 18.60 29.03 -27.73
CA PHE A 59 17.97 27.73 -27.46
C PHE A 59 18.27 27.14 -26.08
N ALA A 60 19.33 27.60 -25.40
CA ALA A 60 19.81 26.97 -24.16
C ALA A 60 18.84 27.10 -22.96
N PRO A 61 18.29 28.29 -22.63
CA PRO A 61 17.42 28.43 -21.44
C PRO A 61 16.08 27.73 -21.63
N PHE A 62 15.53 27.78 -22.85
CA PHE A 62 14.29 27.12 -23.21
C PHE A 62 14.43 25.59 -23.16
N ALA A 63 15.49 25.04 -23.76
CA ALA A 63 15.74 23.60 -23.74
C ALA A 63 15.91 23.06 -22.31
N ILE A 64 16.64 23.78 -21.44
CA ILE A 64 16.82 23.41 -20.02
C ILE A 64 15.47 23.36 -19.30
N GLY A 65 14.60 24.36 -19.50
CA GLY A 65 13.27 24.40 -18.90
C GLY A 65 12.37 23.23 -19.33
N VAL A 66 12.40 22.89 -20.62
CA VAL A 66 11.65 21.75 -21.19
C VAL A 66 12.17 20.43 -20.62
N THR A 67 13.48 20.21 -20.63
CA THR A 67 14.10 18.98 -20.09
C THR A 67 13.79 18.81 -18.61
N GLN A 68 13.87 19.88 -17.80
CA GLN A 68 13.58 19.81 -16.36
C GLN A 68 12.10 19.51 -16.08
N THR A 69 11.20 20.06 -16.88
CA THR A 69 9.75 19.83 -16.73
C THR A 69 9.36 18.41 -17.13
N ILE A 70 9.92 17.88 -18.22
CA ILE A 70 9.71 16.49 -18.64
C ILE A 70 10.29 15.53 -17.61
N PHE A 71 11.51 15.78 -17.13
CA PHE A 71 12.16 14.92 -16.15
C PHE A 71 11.43 14.92 -14.79
N GLY A 72 11.01 16.10 -14.31
CA GLY A 72 10.22 16.24 -13.08
C GLY A 72 8.84 15.59 -13.17
N SER A 73 8.12 15.78 -14.28
CA SER A 73 6.81 15.15 -14.50
C SER A 73 6.92 13.63 -14.65
N LEU A 74 7.95 13.13 -15.32
CA LEU A 74 8.24 11.70 -15.43
C LEU A 74 8.49 11.08 -14.06
N LEU A 75 9.36 11.69 -13.24
CA LEU A 75 9.61 11.23 -11.87
C LEU A 75 8.35 11.24 -11.01
N TRP A 76 7.50 12.28 -11.12
CA TRP A 76 6.22 12.31 -10.41
C TRP A 76 5.34 11.12 -10.80
N ILE A 77 5.19 10.84 -12.10
CA ILE A 77 4.35 9.74 -12.59
C ILE A 77 4.88 8.39 -12.10
N LEU A 78 6.19 8.17 -12.17
CA LEU A 78 6.82 6.94 -11.67
C LEU A 78 6.64 6.79 -10.15
N ALA A 79 6.77 7.90 -9.39
CA ALA A 79 6.54 7.92 -7.96
C ALA A 79 5.11 7.51 -7.61
N LYS A 80 4.11 8.05 -8.32
CA LYS A 80 2.70 7.68 -8.11
C LYS A 80 2.45 6.20 -8.36
N LYS A 81 3.07 5.62 -9.40
CA LYS A 81 2.90 4.18 -9.72
C LYS A 81 3.49 3.27 -8.63
N LEU A 82 4.59 3.67 -7.99
CA LEU A 82 5.22 2.92 -6.91
C LEU A 82 4.37 2.94 -5.62
N ASP A 83 3.74 4.07 -5.31
CA ASP A 83 2.86 4.20 -4.13
C ASP A 83 1.66 3.25 -4.20
N THR A 84 0.98 3.16 -5.35
CA THR A 84 -0.19 2.29 -5.52
C THR A 84 0.17 0.81 -5.36
N ALA A 85 1.32 0.39 -5.89
CA ALA A 85 1.81 -0.97 -5.73
C ALA A 85 2.12 -1.30 -4.25
N ALA A 86 2.66 -0.33 -3.50
CA ALA A 86 2.98 -0.51 -2.09
C ALA A 86 1.74 -0.78 -1.23
N HIS A 87 0.59 -0.18 -1.54
CA HIS A 87 -0.65 -0.41 -0.79
C HIS A 87 -1.17 -1.85 -0.95
N LEU A 88 -1.13 -2.41 -2.15
CA LEU A 88 -1.57 -3.79 -2.40
C LEU A 88 -0.69 -4.81 -1.67
N VAL A 89 0.64 -4.60 -1.69
CA VAL A 89 1.58 -5.48 -1.00
C VAL A 89 1.37 -5.44 0.52
N ARG A 90 1.14 -4.25 1.08
CA ARG A 90 0.85 -4.09 2.52
C ARG A 90 -0.45 -4.78 2.91
N TYR A 91 -1.52 -4.56 2.16
CA TYR A 91 -2.82 -5.19 2.41
C TYR A 91 -2.70 -6.72 2.39
N ARG A 92 -2.06 -7.29 1.37
CA ARG A 92 -1.84 -8.74 1.27
C ARG A 92 -1.05 -9.28 2.47
N ARG A 93 -0.02 -8.55 2.92
CA ARG A 93 0.76 -8.95 4.10
C ARG A 93 -0.08 -8.92 5.38
N GLN A 94 -0.93 -7.90 5.56
CA GLN A 94 -1.85 -7.80 6.71
C GLN A 94 -2.90 -8.91 6.68
N GLN A 95 -3.54 -9.13 5.53
CA GLN A 95 -4.50 -10.22 5.33
C GLN A 95 -3.88 -11.59 5.64
N ASN A 96 -2.68 -11.88 5.14
CA ASN A 96 -1.99 -13.14 5.44
C ASN A 96 -1.71 -13.36 6.94
N ARG A 97 -1.50 -12.28 7.71
CA ARG A 97 -1.33 -12.39 9.17
C ARG A 97 -2.64 -12.80 9.84
N VAL A 98 -3.77 -12.23 9.42
CA VAL A 98 -5.11 -12.59 9.92
C VAL A 98 -5.44 -14.05 9.58
N VAL A 99 -5.22 -14.48 8.34
CA VAL A 99 -5.46 -15.87 7.92
C VAL A 99 -4.60 -16.86 8.70
N ARG A 100 -3.30 -16.57 8.88
CA ARG A 100 -2.41 -17.42 9.68
C ARG A 100 -2.86 -17.51 11.13
N LEU A 101 -3.34 -16.40 11.70
CA LEU A 101 -3.89 -16.41 13.04
C LEU A 101 -5.16 -17.27 13.11
N ALA A 102 -6.03 -17.21 12.09
CA ALA A 102 -7.21 -18.05 12.01
C ALA A 102 -6.85 -19.54 12.00
N GLN A 103 -5.82 -19.92 11.24
CA GLN A 103 -5.30 -21.29 11.23
C GLN A 103 -4.82 -21.73 12.62
N GLN A 104 -4.13 -20.85 13.35
CA GLN A 104 -3.65 -21.14 14.71
C GLN A 104 -4.78 -21.25 15.74
N ARG A 105 -5.89 -20.55 15.53
CA ARG A 105 -7.06 -20.52 16.41
C ARG A 105 -8.20 -21.46 15.98
N GLY A 106 -7.92 -22.43 15.10
CA GLY A 106 -8.90 -23.42 14.69
C GLY A 106 -10.03 -22.87 13.82
N GLY A 107 -9.77 -21.80 13.06
CA GLY A 107 -10.68 -21.27 12.03
C GLY A 107 -11.78 -20.35 12.54
N ARG A 108 -11.69 -19.85 13.78
CA ARG A 108 -12.65 -18.89 14.35
C ARG A 108 -11.90 -17.71 14.96
N LEU A 109 -12.35 -16.49 14.66
CA LEU A 109 -11.76 -15.27 15.20
C LEU A 109 -12.81 -14.18 15.41
N THR A 110 -12.67 -13.42 16.49
CA THR A 110 -13.31 -12.11 16.63
C THR A 110 -12.38 -10.99 16.16
N VAL A 111 -12.92 -9.81 15.86
CA VAL A 111 -12.13 -8.64 15.42
C VAL A 111 -11.13 -8.22 16.49
N THR A 112 -11.55 -8.23 17.76
CA THR A 112 -10.74 -7.79 18.91
C THR A 112 -9.60 -8.77 19.21
N GLU A 113 -9.86 -10.07 19.17
CA GLU A 113 -8.80 -11.10 19.31
C GLU A 113 -7.79 -11.00 18.18
N ALA A 114 -8.28 -10.84 16.94
CA ALA A 114 -7.40 -10.71 15.79
C ALA A 114 -6.57 -9.42 15.85
N ALA A 115 -7.13 -8.30 16.29
CA ALA A 115 -6.39 -7.05 16.50
C ALA A 115 -5.31 -7.20 17.59
N ALA A 116 -5.65 -7.85 18.71
CA ALA A 116 -4.71 -8.07 19.82
C ALA A 116 -3.48 -8.87 19.39
N ASP A 117 -3.67 -9.96 18.64
CA ASP A 117 -2.56 -10.86 18.27
C ASP A 117 -1.83 -10.40 16.99
N THR A 118 -2.51 -9.71 16.07
CA THR A 118 -1.86 -9.19 14.85
C THR A 118 -1.24 -7.81 15.04
N GLY A 119 -1.55 -7.09 16.12
CA GLY A 119 -1.07 -5.71 16.33
C GLY A 119 -1.54 -4.72 15.25
N LEU A 120 -2.63 -5.05 14.55
CA LEU A 120 -3.36 -4.16 13.66
C LEU A 120 -4.45 -3.43 14.45
N THR A 121 -4.96 -2.31 13.93
CA THR A 121 -6.10 -1.65 14.60
C THR A 121 -7.38 -2.46 14.43
N VAL A 122 -8.36 -2.21 15.32
CA VAL A 122 -9.68 -2.85 15.23
C VAL A 122 -10.35 -2.53 13.90
N GLU A 123 -10.23 -1.29 13.40
CA GLU A 123 -10.78 -0.92 12.10
C GLU A 123 -10.08 -1.67 10.95
N GLU A 124 -8.75 -1.74 10.94
CA GLU A 124 -8.00 -2.43 9.89
C GLU A 124 -8.37 -3.92 9.80
N VAL A 125 -8.49 -4.59 10.95
CA VAL A 125 -8.88 -6.00 11.02
C VAL A 125 -10.34 -6.18 10.59
N GLY A 126 -11.23 -5.30 11.07
CA GLY A 126 -12.65 -5.32 10.70
C GLY A 126 -12.83 -5.19 9.19
N ASP A 127 -12.12 -4.26 8.56
CA ASP A 127 -12.15 -4.08 7.10
C ASP A 127 -11.63 -5.32 6.34
N ILE A 128 -10.53 -5.92 6.82
CA ILE A 128 -9.98 -7.13 6.20
C ILE A 128 -10.97 -8.29 6.31
N LEU A 129 -11.51 -8.56 7.50
CA LEU A 129 -12.47 -9.64 7.75
C LEU A 129 -13.76 -9.43 6.98
N LYS A 130 -14.29 -8.20 6.95
CA LYS A 130 -15.47 -7.84 6.18
C LYS A 130 -15.27 -8.09 4.68
N ARG A 131 -14.15 -7.63 4.10
CA ARG A 131 -13.85 -7.88 2.68
C ARG A 131 -13.69 -9.37 2.35
N MET A 132 -13.13 -10.15 3.27
CA MET A 132 -13.05 -11.60 3.09
C MET A 132 -14.43 -12.26 3.18
N ALA A 133 -15.31 -11.75 4.04
CA ALA A 133 -16.70 -12.21 4.12
C ALA A 133 -17.49 -11.85 2.86
N ASP A 134 -17.36 -10.61 2.38
CA ASP A 134 -17.97 -10.15 1.13
C ASP A 134 -17.50 -10.97 -0.08
N GLY A 135 -16.24 -11.43 -0.05
CA GLY A 135 -15.67 -12.32 -1.07
C GLY A 135 -16.03 -13.80 -0.92
N GLY A 136 -16.80 -14.17 0.11
CA GLY A 136 -17.23 -15.56 0.37
C GLY A 136 -16.15 -16.46 0.97
N TYR A 137 -15.00 -15.92 1.38
CA TYR A 137 -13.91 -16.70 2.01
C TYR A 137 -14.13 -16.94 3.51
N VAL A 138 -15.00 -16.14 4.13
CA VAL A 138 -15.25 -16.12 5.56
C VAL A 138 -16.76 -15.99 5.79
N GLU A 139 -17.27 -16.70 6.79
CA GLU A 139 -18.67 -16.63 7.20
C GLU A 139 -18.79 -15.80 8.48
N ILE A 140 -19.86 -15.02 8.60
CA ILE A 140 -20.17 -14.24 9.80
C ILE A 140 -21.20 -15.00 10.61
N GLU A 141 -20.88 -15.32 11.86
CA GLU A 141 -21.79 -15.93 12.82
C GLU A 141 -21.99 -14.96 13.99
N ILE A 142 -23.23 -14.82 14.44
CA ILE A 142 -23.57 -14.06 15.64
C ILE A 142 -23.94 -15.08 16.71
N THR A 143 -23.21 -15.08 17.82
CA THR A 143 -23.49 -15.98 18.94
C THR A 143 -24.78 -15.56 19.66
N ASP A 144 -25.34 -16.44 20.50
CA ASP A 144 -26.50 -16.13 21.34
C ASP A 144 -26.27 -14.94 22.29
N SER A 145 -25.02 -14.67 22.65
CA SER A 145 -24.60 -13.52 23.44
C SER A 145 -24.44 -12.22 22.63
N GLY A 146 -24.70 -12.25 21.32
CA GLY A 146 -24.56 -11.11 20.41
C GLY A 146 -23.12 -10.84 19.94
N MET A 147 -22.20 -11.79 20.12
CA MET A 147 -20.80 -11.63 19.68
C MET A 147 -20.66 -11.99 18.20
N ILE A 148 -20.01 -11.13 17.44
CA ILE A 148 -19.70 -11.39 16.02
C ILE A 148 -18.41 -12.22 15.93
N VAL A 149 -18.54 -13.42 15.38
CA VAL A 149 -17.45 -14.37 15.17
C VAL A 149 -17.30 -14.62 13.68
N TYR A 150 -16.08 -14.48 13.18
CA TYR A 150 -15.73 -14.78 11.79
C TYR A 150 -15.21 -16.21 11.70
N ARG A 151 -15.84 -17.01 10.86
CA ARG A 151 -15.51 -18.42 10.61
C ARG A 151 -14.81 -18.57 9.28
N PHE A 152 -13.73 -19.36 9.25
CA PHE A 152 -12.95 -19.65 8.06
C PHE A 152 -13.24 -21.09 7.62
N PRO A 153 -14.17 -21.32 6.67
CA PRO A 153 -14.59 -22.67 6.28
C PRO A 153 -13.42 -23.53 5.80
N GLU A 154 -12.48 -22.96 5.03
CA GLU A 154 -11.30 -23.69 4.57
C GLU A 154 -10.42 -24.24 5.69
N VAL A 155 -10.43 -23.59 6.86
CA VAL A 155 -9.68 -24.06 8.04
C VAL A 155 -10.49 -25.10 8.81
N LEU A 156 -11.80 -24.84 8.99
CA LEU A 156 -12.70 -25.73 9.73
C LEU A 156 -12.89 -27.08 9.02
N PHE A 157 -13.07 -27.06 7.71
CA PHE A 157 -13.33 -28.22 6.86
C PHE A 157 -12.10 -28.68 6.08
N ALA A 158 -10.90 -28.31 6.55
CA ALA A 158 -9.63 -28.69 5.91
C ALA A 158 -9.49 -30.21 5.71
N HIS A 159 -10.09 -31.00 6.61
CA HIS A 159 -10.11 -32.46 6.56
C HIS A 159 -10.97 -33.03 5.43
N GLU A 160 -12.04 -32.34 5.02
CA GLU A 160 -12.94 -32.76 3.93
C GLU A 160 -12.31 -32.56 2.55
N LYS A 161 -11.42 -31.56 2.43
CA LYS A 161 -10.69 -31.25 1.20
C LYS A 161 -9.90 -32.44 0.67
N GLN A 162 -9.38 -33.29 1.56
CA GLN A 162 -8.57 -34.45 1.17
C GLN A 162 -9.40 -35.56 0.50
N TRP A 163 -10.73 -35.54 0.67
CA TRP A 163 -11.66 -36.55 0.14
C TRP A 163 -12.50 -36.06 -1.04
N SER A 164 -12.37 -34.80 -1.46
CA SER A 164 -13.10 -34.28 -2.62
C SER A 164 -12.56 -34.91 -3.91
N ARG A 165 -13.09 -36.09 -4.26
CA ARG A 165 -13.08 -36.59 -5.64
C ARG A 165 -13.99 -35.66 -6.42
N GLY A 166 -13.47 -35.06 -7.49
CA GLY A 166 -14.26 -34.21 -8.38
C GLY A 166 -15.54 -34.94 -8.74
N VAL A 167 -16.69 -34.27 -8.54
CA VAL A 167 -17.96 -34.81 -8.97
C VAL A 167 -17.87 -34.85 -10.50
N GLU A 168 -17.57 -36.03 -11.06
CA GLU A 168 -17.71 -36.25 -12.49
C GLU A 168 -19.19 -36.01 -12.79
N THR A 169 -19.46 -34.84 -13.37
CA THR A 169 -20.77 -34.46 -13.85
C THR A 169 -21.19 -35.50 -14.89
N ALA A 170 -22.21 -36.30 -14.54
CA ALA A 170 -22.87 -37.26 -15.41
C ALA A 170 -23.64 -36.55 -16.54
#